data_AF-A0A976DNY3-F1
#
_entry.id   AF-A0A976DNY3-F1
#
_cell.length_a   1.000
_cell.length_b   1.000
_cell.length_c   1.000
_cell.angle_alpha   90.00
_cell.angle_beta   90.00
_cell.angle_gamma   90.00
#
_symmetry.space_group_name_H-M   'P 1'
#
loop_
_entity.id
_entity.type
_entity.pdbx_description
1 polymer ?
#
loop_
_entity_poly.entity_id
_entity_poly.type
_entity_poly.pdbx_seq_one_letter_code
_entity_poly.pdbx_strand_id
1 'polypeptide(L)'
;MTNPRHNLRDVYPPTGTEKTCKSWQTEAAMRMLMNNLHPDVAENPHELVVYGGIGRAARTWEDFDRIVAGLQDLEGDETLVVQSGRPVAIVRTHADAPRVLIANSNLVPHWATWAHFNELDKKGLMMYGQMTAGSWIYIGTQGIVQGTYETFAEAGRQHYGGSLTGKWILTGGLGGMGGAQPLAAVMAGACCLAVEVDETRIDFRLRTRYVDAKAHTLDEALAMIADWTAKGEAKSVGLLGNAAEVFPELLRRMKAGEPIPNGRPDIVTDQTSAHDPLHG
;
A
#
# COMPACT_ATOMS: atom_id res chain seq x y z
N MET A 1 -7.07 -3.29 29.49
CA MET A 1 -7.02 -1.92 28.93
C MET A 1 -7.35 -2.04 27.45
N THR A 2 -8.30 -1.27 26.95
CA THR A 2 -8.69 -1.25 25.54
C THR A 2 -7.51 -0.77 24.69
N ASN A 3 -7.23 -1.44 23.57
CA ASN A 3 -6.19 -1.02 22.64
C ASN A 3 -6.59 0.36 22.05
N PRO A 4 -5.87 1.46 22.32
CA PRO A 4 -6.26 2.81 21.88
C PRO A 4 -6.20 2.99 20.35
N ARG A 5 -5.67 2.01 19.63
CA ARG A 5 -5.58 1.99 18.16
C ARG A 5 -6.73 1.24 17.51
N HIS A 6 -7.51 0.48 18.26
CA HIS A 6 -8.58 -0.35 17.71
C HIS A 6 -9.96 0.29 17.93
N ASN A 7 -10.71 0.47 16.83
CA ASN A 7 -12.09 0.94 16.83
C ASN A 7 -12.78 0.41 15.57
N LEU A 8 -14.05 -0.03 15.69
CA LEU A 8 -14.83 -0.58 14.59
C LEU A 8 -15.55 0.48 13.74
N ARG A 9 -15.25 1.76 13.96
CA ARG A 9 -15.81 2.87 13.18
C ARG A 9 -15.25 2.87 11.77
N ASP A 10 -16.14 2.79 10.79
CA ASP A 10 -15.82 3.14 9.41
C ASP A 10 -15.74 4.66 9.25
N VAL A 11 -14.73 5.13 8.53
CA VAL A 11 -14.47 6.55 8.30
C VAL A 11 -14.75 6.89 6.84
N TYR A 12 -15.57 7.91 6.62
CA TYR A 12 -15.89 8.42 5.29
C TYR A 12 -15.62 9.92 5.23
N PRO A 13 -14.88 10.43 4.22
CA PRO A 13 -14.72 11.86 4.04
C PRO A 13 -16.05 12.51 3.63
N PRO A 14 -16.37 13.72 4.12
CA PRO A 14 -17.47 14.52 3.58
C PRO A 14 -17.33 14.69 2.06
N THR A 15 -18.46 14.65 1.35
CA THR A 15 -18.53 14.84 -0.11
C THR A 15 -19.37 16.07 -0.46
N GLY A 16 -19.34 16.50 -1.73
CA GLY A 16 -20.06 17.69 -2.18
C GLY A 16 -19.39 19.02 -1.80
N THR A 17 -20.14 20.11 -1.96
CA THR A 17 -19.64 21.49 -1.90
C THR A 17 -19.78 22.16 -0.53
N GLU A 18 -20.46 21.53 0.42
CA GLU A 18 -20.59 22.06 1.79
C GLU A 18 -19.32 21.78 2.58
N LYS A 19 -18.88 22.76 3.37
CA LYS A 19 -17.70 22.62 4.25
C LYS A 19 -18.14 22.38 5.68
N THR A 20 -17.34 21.60 6.40
CA THR A 20 -17.42 21.42 7.86
C THR A 20 -16.33 22.22 8.58
N CYS A 21 -15.19 22.48 7.93
CA CYS A 21 -14.14 23.36 8.43
C CYS A 21 -14.35 24.82 7.98
N LYS A 22 -13.65 25.76 8.64
CA LYS A 22 -13.72 27.21 8.36
C LYS A 22 -13.21 27.60 6.96
N SER A 23 -12.38 26.78 6.32
CA SER A 23 -11.81 27.05 4.98
C SER A 23 -11.72 25.79 4.12
N TRP A 24 -11.61 25.96 2.80
CA TRP A 24 -11.37 24.82 1.90
C TRP A 24 -9.99 24.18 2.10
N GLN A 25 -8.99 24.93 2.54
CA GLN A 25 -7.65 24.38 2.80
C GLN A 25 -7.66 23.40 3.98
N THR A 26 -8.37 23.74 5.06
CA THR A 26 -8.51 22.88 6.24
C THR A 26 -9.49 21.74 6.01
N GLU A 27 -10.58 22.00 5.27
CA GLU A 27 -11.51 20.96 4.79
C GLU A 27 -10.78 19.91 3.94
N ALA A 28 -9.90 20.33 3.03
CA ALA A 28 -9.12 19.43 2.19
C ALA A 28 -8.23 18.50 3.04
N ALA A 29 -7.48 19.04 4.00
CA ALA A 29 -6.66 18.23 4.90
C ALA A 29 -7.50 17.20 5.68
N MET A 30 -8.66 17.61 6.19
CA MET A 30 -9.56 16.73 6.94
C MET A 30 -10.15 15.62 6.06
N ARG A 31 -10.65 15.97 4.87
CA ARG A 31 -11.16 14.99 3.91
C ARG A 31 -10.09 14.00 3.49
N MET A 32 -8.86 14.47 3.26
CA MET A 32 -7.77 13.57 2.87
C MET A 32 -7.32 12.65 4.02
N LEU A 33 -7.30 13.13 5.26
CA LEU A 33 -7.09 12.28 6.44
C LEU A 33 -8.16 11.18 6.52
N MET A 34 -9.43 11.54 6.33
CA MET A 34 -10.54 10.58 6.35
C MET A 34 -10.49 9.62 5.16
N ASN A 35 -10.11 10.10 3.96
CA ASN A 35 -9.92 9.26 2.78
C ASN A 35 -8.86 8.18 3.01
N ASN A 36 -7.76 8.52 3.68
CA ASN A 36 -6.72 7.56 4.06
C ASN A 36 -7.25 6.41 4.93
N LEU A 37 -8.40 6.57 5.59
CA LEU A 37 -9.04 5.55 6.44
C LEU A 37 -10.35 5.01 5.85
N HIS A 38 -10.66 5.35 4.60
CA HIS A 38 -11.83 4.82 3.93
C HIS A 38 -11.71 3.29 3.76
N PRO A 39 -12.76 2.49 4.01
CA PRO A 39 -12.70 1.03 3.92
C PRO A 39 -12.28 0.48 2.55
N ASP A 40 -12.61 1.18 1.47
CA ASP A 40 -12.17 0.84 0.11
C ASP A 40 -10.76 1.34 -0.25
N VAL A 41 -10.10 2.07 0.64
CA VAL A 41 -8.77 2.67 0.42
C VAL A 41 -7.72 2.02 1.30
N ALA A 42 -7.96 1.97 2.62
CA ALA A 42 -7.00 1.51 3.61
C ALA A 42 -6.94 -0.03 3.73
N GLU A 43 -5.76 -0.56 4.04
CA GLU A 43 -5.58 -2.00 4.25
C GLU A 43 -6.20 -2.51 5.56
N ASN A 44 -6.20 -1.72 6.64
CA ASN A 44 -6.82 -2.06 7.92
C ASN A 44 -7.21 -0.77 8.69
N PRO A 45 -8.29 -0.09 8.28
CA PRO A 45 -8.65 1.24 8.80
C PRO A 45 -9.06 1.23 10.27
N HIS A 46 -9.60 0.11 10.78
CA HIS A 46 -10.01 -0.04 12.19
C HIS A 46 -8.82 0.01 13.16
N GLU A 47 -7.60 -0.22 12.65
CA GLU A 47 -6.33 -0.03 13.38
C GLU A 47 -5.54 1.21 12.93
N LEU A 48 -6.21 2.12 12.20
CA LEU A 48 -5.65 3.32 11.57
C LEU A 48 -4.59 3.04 10.48
N VAL A 49 -4.42 1.77 10.09
CA VAL A 49 -3.40 1.32 9.14
C VAL A 49 -3.89 1.55 7.71
N VAL A 50 -3.12 2.35 6.98
CA VAL A 50 -3.38 2.69 5.58
C VAL A 50 -2.73 1.67 4.65
N TYR A 51 -1.41 1.45 4.75
CA TYR A 51 -0.67 0.46 3.95
C TYR A 51 0.75 0.21 4.50
N GLY A 52 1.44 -0.80 3.95
CA GLY A 52 2.88 -1.01 4.11
C GLY A 52 3.29 -1.50 5.51
N GLY A 53 2.70 -2.61 5.96
CA GLY A 53 2.82 -3.08 7.35
C GLY A 53 1.96 -2.20 8.26
N ILE A 54 2.60 -1.47 9.17
CA ILE A 54 1.94 -0.63 10.19
C ILE A 54 1.91 0.88 9.86
N GLY A 55 1.93 1.24 8.57
CA GLY A 55 1.84 2.64 8.15
C GLY A 55 0.46 3.23 8.47
N ARG A 56 0.39 4.19 9.40
CA ARG A 56 -0.88 4.72 9.95
C ARG A 56 -1.15 6.19 9.60
N ALA A 57 -2.44 6.54 9.61
CA ALA A 57 -2.90 7.92 9.37
C ALA A 57 -2.83 8.82 10.62
N ALA A 58 -3.06 8.24 11.80
CA ALA A 58 -2.97 8.88 13.11
C ALA A 58 -2.44 7.89 14.15
N ARG A 59 -1.92 8.39 15.27
CA ARG A 59 -1.24 7.54 16.27
C ARG A 59 -2.22 6.68 17.07
N THR A 60 -3.32 7.26 17.50
CA THR A 60 -4.42 6.61 18.22
C THR A 60 -5.75 7.18 17.73
N TRP A 61 -6.86 6.55 18.11
CA TRP A 61 -8.19 7.09 17.76
C TRP A 61 -8.48 8.42 18.46
N GLU A 62 -7.99 8.61 19.69
CA GLU A 62 -8.06 9.91 20.36
C GLU A 62 -7.30 10.99 19.57
N ASP A 63 -6.10 10.66 19.08
CA ASP A 63 -5.32 11.59 18.27
C ASP A 63 -6.03 11.91 16.94
N PHE A 64 -6.65 10.92 16.29
CA PHE A 64 -7.48 11.13 15.10
C PHE A 64 -8.63 12.10 15.39
N ASP A 65 -9.41 11.86 16.44
CA ASP A 65 -10.57 12.70 16.78
C ASP A 65 -10.12 14.13 17.11
N ARG A 66 -8.98 14.29 17.79
CA ARG A 66 -8.38 15.60 18.09
C ARG A 66 -7.84 16.31 16.85
N ILE A 67 -7.30 15.58 15.87
CA ILE A 67 -6.88 16.16 14.58
C ILE A 67 -8.11 16.67 13.82
N VAL A 68 -9.18 15.87 13.75
CA VAL A 68 -10.43 16.26 13.07
C VAL A 68 -11.03 17.51 13.71
N ALA A 69 -11.18 17.52 15.04
CA ALA A 69 -11.69 18.69 15.76
C ALA A 69 -10.77 19.92 15.56
N GLY A 70 -9.45 19.74 15.64
CA GLY A 70 -8.48 20.80 15.42
C GLY A 70 -8.57 21.41 14.01
N LEU A 71 -8.77 20.59 12.97
CA LEU A 71 -8.93 21.07 11.59
C LEU A 71 -10.25 21.81 11.36
N GLN A 72 -11.33 21.39 12.03
CA GLN A 72 -12.62 22.07 11.96
C GLN A 72 -12.55 23.48 12.55
N ASP A 73 -11.82 23.64 13.65
CA ASP A 73 -11.69 24.90 14.37
C ASP A 73 -10.53 25.80 13.90
N LEU A 74 -9.59 25.29 13.08
CA LEU A 74 -8.38 26.02 12.67
C LEU A 74 -8.70 27.29 11.84
N GLU A 75 -8.16 28.44 12.27
CA GLU A 75 -8.30 29.70 11.56
C GLU A 75 -7.38 29.82 10.33
N GLY A 76 -7.68 30.80 9.47
CA GLY A 76 -6.94 31.03 8.23
C GLY A 76 -5.48 31.46 8.40
N ASP A 77 -5.12 32.02 9.57
CA ASP A 77 -3.76 32.41 9.94
C ASP A 77 -3.14 31.48 11.01
N GLU A 78 -3.66 30.26 11.15
CA GLU A 78 -3.14 29.25 12.07
C GLU A 78 -2.58 28.03 11.33
N THR A 79 -1.71 27.29 12.01
CA THR A 79 -1.08 26.05 11.54
C THR A 79 -1.14 24.97 12.62
N LEU A 80 -1.73 23.83 12.30
CA LEU A 80 -1.73 22.62 13.13
C LEU A 80 -0.39 21.90 12.99
N VAL A 81 0.24 21.54 14.12
CA VAL A 81 1.48 20.77 14.17
C VAL A 81 1.17 19.33 14.59
N VAL A 82 1.54 18.37 13.74
CA VAL A 82 1.36 16.93 13.97
C VAL A 82 2.73 16.26 14.10
N GLN A 83 2.96 15.65 15.26
CA GLN A 83 4.19 14.91 15.56
C GLN A 83 3.86 13.42 15.65
N SER A 84 4.44 12.60 14.76
CA SER A 84 4.17 11.15 14.67
C SER A 84 2.69 10.83 14.88
N GLY A 85 1.82 11.43 14.06
CA GLY A 85 0.37 11.21 14.08
C GLY A 85 -0.42 11.75 15.28
N ARG A 86 0.19 12.61 16.11
CA ARG A 86 -0.45 13.26 17.27
C ARG A 86 -0.52 14.78 17.06
N PRO A 87 -1.68 15.43 17.27
CA PRO A 87 -1.78 16.89 17.22
C PRO A 87 -1.18 17.51 18.49
N VAL A 88 -0.05 18.21 18.37
CA VAL A 88 0.72 18.69 19.53
C VAL A 88 0.59 20.20 19.78
N ALA A 89 0.29 20.98 18.76
CA ALA A 89 0.13 22.43 18.88
C ALA A 89 -0.69 23.02 17.73
N ILE A 90 -1.32 24.15 17.99
CA ILE A 90 -1.76 25.10 16.97
C ILE A 90 -0.95 26.37 17.19
N VAL A 91 -0.32 26.88 16.13
CA VAL A 91 0.51 28.09 16.19
C VAL A 91 0.00 29.11 15.18
N ARG A 92 0.03 30.38 15.56
CA ARG A 92 -0.30 31.47 14.65
C ARG A 92 0.83 31.66 13.63
N THR A 93 0.46 31.72 12.36
CA THR A 93 1.33 31.93 11.21
C THR A 93 0.75 33.05 10.33
N HIS A 94 0.36 32.76 9.10
CA HIS A 94 -0.24 33.69 8.13
C HIS A 94 -0.99 32.91 7.04
N ALA A 95 -1.84 33.58 6.26
CA ALA A 95 -2.72 32.94 5.27
C ALA A 95 -1.97 32.08 4.22
N ASP A 96 -0.77 32.50 3.81
CA ASP A 96 0.04 31.75 2.81
C ASP A 96 0.89 30.61 3.41
N ALA A 97 0.90 30.45 4.73
CA ALA A 97 1.60 29.34 5.37
C ALA A 97 0.82 28.02 5.19
N PRO A 98 1.48 26.85 5.30
CA PRO A 98 0.78 25.58 5.39
C PRO A 98 -0.18 25.55 6.58
N ARG A 99 -1.41 25.03 6.37
CA ARG A 99 -2.38 24.81 7.47
C ARG A 99 -1.97 23.66 8.38
N VAL A 100 -1.16 22.72 7.90
CA VAL A 100 -0.68 21.57 8.68
C VAL A 100 0.81 21.34 8.41
N LEU A 101 1.58 21.16 9.48
CA LEU A 101 2.98 20.71 9.42
C LEU A 101 3.09 19.34 10.09
N ILE A 102 3.66 18.38 9.38
CA ILE A 102 3.70 16.98 9.82
C ILE A 102 5.15 16.49 9.87
N ALA A 103 5.55 15.93 11.00
CA ALA A 103 6.83 15.25 11.17
C ALA A 103 6.60 13.88 11.83
N ASN A 104 6.65 12.82 11.02
CA ASN A 104 6.39 11.44 11.47
C ASN A 104 7.67 10.61 11.50
N SER A 105 7.76 9.72 12.48
CA SER A 105 8.73 8.61 12.50
C SER A 105 10.21 9.01 12.58
N ASN A 106 10.52 10.29 12.71
CA ASN A 106 11.89 10.78 12.83
C ASN A 106 12.55 10.32 14.14
N LEU A 107 13.72 9.72 14.02
CA LEU A 107 14.60 9.33 15.12
C LEU A 107 16.01 9.88 14.84
N VAL A 108 16.72 10.27 15.89
CA VAL A 108 18.14 10.65 15.76
C VAL A 108 18.90 9.43 15.20
N PRO A 109 19.84 9.60 14.25
CA PRO A 109 20.36 8.47 13.45
C PRO A 109 20.88 7.27 14.24
N HIS A 110 21.53 7.50 15.39
CA HIS A 110 22.01 6.41 16.25
C HIS A 110 20.88 5.49 16.77
N TRP A 111 19.67 6.03 16.95
CA TRP A 111 18.49 5.31 17.45
C TRP A 111 17.50 4.92 16.36
N ALA A 112 17.78 5.21 15.08
CA ALA A 112 16.88 4.95 13.95
C ALA A 112 16.84 3.44 13.60
N THR A 113 16.30 2.63 14.51
CA THR A 113 16.17 1.18 14.40
C THR A 113 14.74 0.73 14.74
N TRP A 114 14.30 -0.39 14.17
CA TRP A 114 13.01 -0.99 14.50
C TRP A 114 12.87 -1.35 15.97
N ALA A 115 13.94 -1.84 16.60
CA ALA A 115 13.91 -2.19 18.02
C ALA A 115 13.55 -0.97 18.90
N HIS A 116 14.20 0.17 18.66
CA HIS A 116 13.91 1.39 19.40
C HIS A 116 12.57 2.01 19.01
N PHE A 117 12.22 1.99 17.72
CA PHE A 117 10.90 2.40 17.25
C PHE A 117 9.79 1.63 18.00
N ASN A 118 9.90 0.29 18.08
CA ASN A 118 8.92 -0.58 18.73
C ASN A 118 8.86 -0.35 20.26
N GLU A 119 9.99 -0.04 20.89
CA GLU A 119 10.03 0.37 22.30
C GLU A 119 9.21 1.64 22.55
N LEU A 120 9.39 2.67 21.71
CA LEU A 120 8.63 3.92 21.77
C LEU A 120 7.16 3.73 21.41
N ASP A 121 6.87 2.87 20.43
CA ASP A 121 5.52 2.55 20.00
C ASP A 121 4.71 1.91 21.13
N LYS A 122 5.30 0.94 21.86
CA LYS A 122 4.71 0.33 23.06
C LYS A 122 4.43 1.34 24.18
N LYS A 123 5.22 2.42 24.25
CA LYS A 123 5.02 3.53 25.19
C LYS A 123 4.00 4.57 24.68
N GLY A 124 3.41 4.38 23.50
CA GLY A 124 2.49 5.35 22.88
C GLY A 124 3.17 6.61 22.33
N LEU A 125 4.48 6.56 22.11
CA LEU A 125 5.30 7.72 21.69
C LEU A 125 5.57 7.75 20.19
N MET A 126 5.25 6.70 19.46
CA MET A 126 5.58 6.57 18.04
C MET A 126 4.39 6.22 17.16
N MET A 127 4.54 6.55 15.88
CA MET A 127 3.69 6.11 14.78
C MET A 127 4.60 5.94 13.56
N TYR A 128 4.39 4.89 12.77
CA TYR A 128 5.03 4.74 11.48
C TYR A 128 4.18 5.45 10.42
N GLY A 129 4.71 6.52 9.83
CA GLY A 129 3.98 7.34 8.86
C GLY A 129 4.02 6.82 7.44
N GLN A 130 4.87 5.83 7.13
CA GLN A 130 5.22 5.49 5.75
C GLN A 130 5.55 6.79 4.97
N MET A 131 5.14 6.90 3.71
CA MET A 131 5.20 8.11 2.90
C MET A 131 3.86 8.83 2.96
N THR A 132 2.81 8.26 2.36
CA THR A 132 1.51 8.94 2.19
C THR A 132 0.45 8.56 3.23
N ALA A 133 0.73 7.56 4.08
CA ALA A 133 -0.16 7.14 5.16
C ALA A 133 -0.30 8.24 6.22
N GLY A 134 0.82 8.66 6.81
CA GLY A 134 0.84 9.69 7.86
C GLY A 134 0.82 11.12 7.33
N SER A 135 0.86 11.32 6.01
CA SER A 135 0.80 12.64 5.36
C SER A 135 -0.51 12.88 4.60
N TRP A 136 -1.47 11.95 4.69
CA TRP A 136 -2.85 12.12 4.23
C TRP A 136 -2.97 12.42 2.74
N ILE A 137 -2.37 11.58 1.90
CA ILE A 137 -2.49 11.72 0.43
C ILE A 137 -2.46 10.35 -0.27
N TYR A 138 -2.85 9.29 0.44
CA TYR A 138 -2.95 7.96 -0.14
C TYR A 138 -4.26 7.83 -0.91
N ILE A 139 -4.18 7.29 -2.12
CA ILE A 139 -5.30 7.17 -3.06
C ILE A 139 -5.55 5.70 -3.45
N GLY A 140 -5.24 4.80 -2.52
CA GLY A 140 -5.29 3.36 -2.78
C GLY A 140 -4.16 2.92 -3.70
N THR A 141 -4.34 1.71 -4.24
CA THR A 141 -3.40 1.05 -5.15
C THR A 141 -3.02 1.88 -6.37
N GLN A 142 -3.90 2.80 -6.81
CA GLN A 142 -3.66 3.67 -7.95
C GLN A 142 -2.41 4.55 -7.77
N GLY A 143 -2.07 4.91 -6.53
CA GLY A 143 -0.94 5.80 -6.25
C GLY A 143 0.40 5.29 -6.78
N ILE A 144 0.57 3.97 -6.93
CA ILE A 144 1.82 3.36 -7.40
C ILE A 144 1.70 2.66 -8.77
N VAL A 145 0.47 2.45 -9.29
CA VAL A 145 0.27 1.66 -10.52
C VAL A 145 1.03 2.20 -11.72
N GLN A 146 1.08 3.53 -11.90
CA GLN A 146 1.84 4.13 -12.99
C GLN A 146 3.35 3.89 -12.84
N GLY A 147 3.90 4.05 -11.62
CA GLY A 147 5.31 3.81 -11.37
C GLY A 147 5.71 2.36 -11.63
N THR A 148 4.87 1.41 -11.21
CA THR A 148 5.08 -0.01 -11.46
C THR A 148 4.94 -0.34 -12.95
N TYR A 149 3.98 0.26 -13.65
CA TYR A 149 3.82 0.12 -15.10
C TYR A 149 5.07 0.61 -15.83
N GLU A 150 5.57 1.81 -15.53
CA GLU A 150 6.76 2.35 -16.19
C GLU A 150 7.98 1.48 -15.93
N THR A 151 8.10 0.90 -14.73
CA THR A 151 9.17 -0.04 -14.40
C THR A 151 9.11 -1.29 -15.31
N PHE A 152 7.94 -1.91 -15.46
CA PHE A 152 7.79 -3.08 -16.31
C PHE A 152 7.92 -2.74 -17.80
N ALA A 153 7.35 -1.61 -18.25
CA ALA A 153 7.48 -1.15 -19.63
C ALA A 153 8.96 -0.91 -19.98
N GLU A 154 9.73 -0.29 -19.08
CA GLU A 154 11.15 -0.06 -19.29
C GLU A 154 11.97 -1.36 -19.26
N ALA A 155 11.67 -2.29 -18.35
CA ALA A 155 12.27 -3.63 -18.38
C ALA A 155 11.97 -4.35 -19.71
N GLY A 156 10.76 -4.19 -20.25
CA GLY A 156 10.37 -4.65 -21.57
C GLY A 156 11.21 -4.04 -22.69
N ARG A 157 11.46 -2.72 -22.67
CA ARG A 157 12.31 -2.02 -23.64
C ARG A 157 13.76 -2.51 -23.60
N GLN A 158 14.32 -2.66 -22.40
CA GLN A 158 15.73 -3.04 -22.24
C GLN A 158 16.01 -4.52 -22.56
N HIS A 159 15.09 -5.42 -22.23
CA HIS A 159 15.35 -6.86 -22.27
C HIS A 159 14.56 -7.63 -23.33
N TYR A 160 13.46 -7.06 -23.84
CA TYR A 160 12.50 -7.76 -24.72
C TYR A 160 12.13 -6.95 -25.97
N GLY A 161 12.92 -5.95 -26.34
CA GLY A 161 12.68 -5.14 -27.54
C GLY A 161 11.40 -4.30 -27.47
N GLY A 162 10.89 -4.03 -26.26
CA GLY A 162 9.75 -3.17 -26.00
C GLY A 162 8.40 -3.88 -25.88
N SER A 163 8.26 -5.12 -26.32
CA SER A 163 7.00 -5.88 -26.20
C SER A 163 7.12 -6.99 -25.17
N LEU A 164 6.13 -7.05 -24.27
CA LEU A 164 5.98 -8.13 -23.29
C LEU A 164 4.89 -9.15 -23.66
N THR A 165 4.38 -9.12 -24.90
CA THR A 165 3.39 -10.12 -25.36
C THR A 165 3.95 -11.54 -25.23
N GLY A 166 3.17 -12.42 -24.60
CA GLY A 166 3.59 -13.80 -24.31
C GLY A 166 4.66 -13.94 -23.23
N LYS A 167 5.01 -12.85 -22.54
CA LYS A 167 5.90 -12.83 -21.37
C LYS A 167 5.11 -12.88 -20.09
N TRP A 168 5.73 -13.34 -19.02
CA TRP A 168 5.12 -13.32 -17.71
C TRP A 168 6.09 -12.91 -16.60
N ILE A 169 5.53 -12.24 -15.60
CA ILE A 169 6.24 -11.70 -14.45
C ILE A 169 5.88 -12.52 -13.21
N LEU A 170 6.89 -12.93 -12.45
CA LEU A 170 6.74 -13.53 -11.13
C LEU A 170 7.01 -12.47 -10.05
N THR A 171 6.11 -12.33 -9.09
CA THR A 171 6.30 -11.44 -7.94
C THR A 171 5.65 -11.97 -6.67
N GLY A 172 5.93 -11.34 -5.53
CA GLY A 172 5.32 -11.57 -4.23
C GLY A 172 4.68 -10.29 -3.66
N GLY A 173 3.62 -10.47 -2.87
CA GLY A 173 2.92 -9.43 -2.12
C GLY A 173 1.79 -8.74 -2.90
N LEU A 174 0.57 -8.82 -2.37
CA LEU A 174 -0.64 -8.17 -2.86
C LEU A 174 -1.24 -7.25 -1.79
N GLY A 175 -0.39 -6.52 -1.05
CA GLY A 175 -0.81 -5.45 -0.13
C GLY A 175 -1.24 -4.16 -0.85
N GLY A 176 -1.37 -3.04 -0.12
CA GLY A 176 -1.87 -1.77 -0.68
C GLY A 176 -1.09 -1.27 -1.90
N MET A 177 0.25 -1.36 -1.85
CA MET A 177 1.11 -1.06 -3.00
C MET A 177 1.40 -2.30 -3.87
N GLY A 178 1.66 -3.45 -3.24
CA GLY A 178 1.90 -4.75 -3.91
C GLY A 178 0.80 -5.16 -4.88
N GLY A 179 -0.45 -4.82 -4.56
CA GLY A 179 -1.63 -5.08 -5.38
C GLY A 179 -1.63 -4.33 -6.72
N ALA A 180 -0.74 -3.36 -6.94
CA ALA A 180 -0.65 -2.65 -8.23
C ALA A 180 0.11 -3.45 -9.29
N GLN A 181 0.99 -4.36 -8.86
CA GLN A 181 1.87 -5.14 -9.75
C GLN A 181 1.11 -5.90 -10.84
N PRO A 182 0.00 -6.61 -10.54
CA PRO A 182 -0.65 -7.44 -11.55
C PRO A 182 -1.34 -6.59 -12.64
N LEU A 183 -2.07 -5.54 -12.26
CA LEU A 183 -2.63 -4.59 -13.23
C LEU A 183 -1.54 -3.87 -14.04
N ALA A 184 -0.45 -3.44 -13.39
CA ALA A 184 0.66 -2.79 -14.07
C ALA A 184 1.33 -3.70 -15.10
N ALA A 185 1.54 -4.98 -14.77
CA ALA A 185 2.07 -5.98 -15.70
C ALA A 185 1.14 -6.19 -16.89
N VAL A 186 -0.18 -6.29 -16.64
CA VAL A 186 -1.20 -6.43 -17.69
C VAL A 186 -1.21 -5.21 -18.61
N MET A 187 -1.16 -4.00 -18.06
CA MET A 187 -1.05 -2.76 -18.83
C MET A 187 0.23 -2.69 -19.67
N ALA A 188 1.34 -3.23 -19.15
CA ALA A 188 2.61 -3.34 -19.87
C ALA A 188 2.62 -4.47 -20.92
N GLY A 189 1.55 -5.27 -21.01
CA GLY A 189 1.37 -6.33 -22.00
C GLY A 189 1.87 -7.71 -21.57
N ALA A 190 2.20 -7.90 -20.29
CA ALA A 190 2.67 -9.16 -19.74
C ALA A 190 1.58 -9.88 -18.94
N CYS A 191 1.68 -11.21 -18.84
CA CYS A 191 1.00 -11.94 -17.78
C CYS A 191 1.69 -11.73 -16.41
N CYS A 192 0.98 -11.92 -15.31
CA CYS A 192 1.54 -11.81 -13.96
C CYS A 192 1.08 -12.95 -13.05
N LEU A 193 2.03 -13.59 -12.36
CA LEU A 193 1.77 -14.48 -11.24
C LEU A 193 2.28 -13.78 -9.97
N ALA A 194 1.36 -13.36 -9.10
CA ALA A 194 1.69 -12.71 -7.84
C ALA A 194 1.37 -13.64 -6.67
N VAL A 195 2.37 -14.00 -5.87
CA VAL A 195 2.23 -14.87 -4.70
C VAL A 195 1.80 -14.04 -3.48
N GLU A 196 0.76 -14.45 -2.79
CA GLU A 196 0.25 -13.78 -1.59
C GLU A 196 -0.18 -14.83 -0.55
N VAL A 197 0.19 -14.61 0.71
CA VAL A 197 -0.06 -15.56 1.80
C VAL A 197 -1.42 -15.35 2.45
N ASP A 198 -1.95 -14.13 2.41
CA ASP A 198 -3.25 -13.75 2.96
C ASP A 198 -4.32 -13.69 1.85
N GLU A 199 -5.21 -14.69 1.84
CA GLU A 199 -6.29 -14.78 0.86
C GLU A 199 -7.19 -13.54 0.82
N THR A 200 -7.39 -12.88 1.96
CA THR A 200 -8.23 -11.67 2.04
C THR A 200 -7.63 -10.51 1.24
N ARG A 201 -6.30 -10.49 1.08
CA ARG A 201 -5.61 -9.51 0.24
C ARG A 201 -5.86 -9.79 -1.23
N ILE A 202 -5.81 -11.06 -1.66
CA ILE A 202 -6.16 -11.45 -3.04
C ILE A 202 -7.60 -11.04 -3.35
N ASP A 203 -8.54 -11.35 -2.45
CA ASP A 203 -9.96 -11.04 -2.64
C ASP A 203 -10.22 -9.54 -2.74
N PHE A 204 -9.49 -8.71 -1.98
CA PHE A 204 -9.56 -7.26 -2.11
C PHE A 204 -9.15 -6.80 -3.53
N ARG A 205 -8.12 -7.43 -4.11
CA ARG A 205 -7.58 -7.05 -5.44
C ARG A 205 -8.48 -7.54 -6.56
N LEU A 206 -9.13 -8.70 -6.39
CA LEU A 206 -10.21 -9.14 -7.27
C LEU A 206 -11.38 -8.15 -7.24
N ARG A 207 -11.86 -7.76 -6.05
CA ARG A 207 -12.97 -6.80 -5.88
C ARG A 207 -12.67 -5.46 -6.55
N THR A 208 -11.44 -4.98 -6.41
CA THR A 208 -10.97 -3.70 -6.98
C THR A 208 -10.47 -3.82 -8.42
N ARG A 209 -10.53 -5.01 -9.03
CA ARG A 209 -10.10 -5.30 -10.42
C ARG A 209 -8.61 -5.01 -10.69
N TYR A 210 -7.76 -5.22 -9.69
CA TYR A 210 -6.31 -5.16 -9.82
C TYR A 210 -5.66 -6.53 -10.09
N VAL A 211 -6.42 -7.61 -9.89
CA VAL A 211 -6.07 -9.01 -10.22
C VAL A 211 -7.24 -9.62 -10.99
N ASP A 212 -6.97 -10.45 -12.01
CA ASP A 212 -8.02 -11.07 -12.85
C ASP A 212 -8.52 -12.41 -12.28
N ALA A 213 -7.62 -13.23 -11.73
CA ALA A 213 -7.93 -14.56 -11.22
C ALA A 213 -7.21 -14.88 -9.91
N LYS A 214 -7.72 -15.88 -9.18
CA LYS A 214 -7.09 -16.46 -7.99
C LYS A 214 -6.85 -17.94 -8.23
N ALA A 215 -5.72 -18.44 -7.77
CA ALA A 215 -5.36 -19.86 -7.77
C ALA A 215 -4.93 -20.29 -6.36
N HIS A 216 -5.22 -21.55 -6.02
CA HIS A 216 -4.87 -22.13 -4.70
C HIS A 216 -3.68 -23.09 -4.77
N THR A 217 -3.19 -23.39 -5.98
CA THR A 217 -2.03 -24.24 -6.18
C THR A 217 -1.11 -23.67 -7.26
N LEU A 218 0.19 -23.96 -7.14
CA LEU A 218 1.17 -23.54 -8.14
C LEU A 218 0.86 -24.13 -9.53
N ASP A 219 0.35 -25.37 -9.58
CA ASP A 219 0.01 -26.04 -10.84
C ASP A 219 -1.12 -25.33 -11.58
N GLU A 220 -2.18 -24.93 -10.86
CA GLU A 220 -3.28 -24.15 -11.40
C GLU A 220 -2.81 -22.79 -11.92
N ALA A 221 -2.02 -22.06 -11.12
CA ALA A 221 -1.49 -20.76 -11.52
C ALA A 221 -0.60 -20.86 -12.78
N LEU A 222 0.28 -21.87 -12.85
CA LEU A 222 1.14 -22.09 -14.01
C LEU A 222 0.35 -22.52 -15.25
N ALA A 223 -0.73 -23.30 -15.09
CA ALA A 223 -1.60 -23.67 -16.20
C ALA A 223 -2.30 -22.43 -16.80
N MET A 224 -2.77 -21.51 -15.95
CA MET A 224 -3.35 -20.23 -16.40
C MET A 224 -2.32 -19.37 -17.15
N ILE A 225 -1.11 -19.20 -16.59
CA ILE A 225 -0.03 -18.45 -17.24
C ILE A 225 0.35 -19.08 -18.58
N ALA A 226 0.46 -20.42 -18.65
CA ALA A 226 0.76 -21.13 -19.89
C ALA A 226 -0.27 -20.83 -20.99
N ASP A 227 -1.56 -20.91 -20.65
CA ASP A 227 -2.65 -20.65 -21.59
C ASP A 227 -2.66 -19.19 -22.09
N TRP A 228 -2.56 -18.22 -21.18
CA TRP A 228 -2.61 -16.81 -21.53
C TRP A 228 -1.40 -16.36 -22.34
N THR A 229 -0.19 -16.80 -21.95
CA THR A 229 1.04 -16.47 -22.69
C THR A 229 1.03 -17.08 -24.09
N ALA A 230 0.55 -18.32 -24.26
CA ALA A 230 0.41 -18.96 -25.57
C ALA A 230 -0.59 -18.25 -26.51
N LYS A 231 -1.64 -17.64 -25.93
CA LYS A 231 -2.63 -16.83 -26.67
C LYS A 231 -2.19 -15.38 -26.91
N GLY A 232 -1.07 -14.95 -26.33
CA GLY A 232 -0.64 -13.55 -26.37
C GLY A 232 -1.53 -12.62 -25.55
N GLU A 233 -2.28 -13.16 -24.59
CA GLU A 233 -3.10 -12.37 -23.66
C GLU A 233 -2.24 -11.81 -22.52
N ALA A 234 -2.65 -10.67 -21.97
CA ALA A 234 -2.06 -10.08 -20.78
C ALA A 234 -3.08 -10.18 -19.64
N LYS A 235 -2.85 -11.10 -18.70
CA LYS A 235 -3.72 -11.39 -17.56
C LYS A 235 -2.94 -11.71 -16.30
N SER A 236 -3.59 -11.57 -15.16
CA SER A 236 -2.98 -11.73 -13.85
C SER A 236 -3.64 -12.79 -12.98
N VAL A 237 -2.84 -13.52 -12.21
CA VAL A 237 -3.30 -14.48 -11.21
C VAL A 237 -2.62 -14.21 -9.87
N GLY A 238 -3.42 -14.09 -8.81
CA GLY A 238 -2.97 -14.15 -7.43
C GLY A 238 -2.90 -15.61 -6.98
N LEU A 239 -1.72 -16.10 -6.61
CA LEU A 239 -1.52 -17.44 -6.05
C LEU A 239 -1.51 -17.37 -4.53
N LEU A 240 -2.44 -18.07 -3.88
CA LEU A 240 -2.40 -18.25 -2.43
C LEU A 240 -1.21 -19.14 -2.06
N GLY A 241 -0.24 -18.58 -1.33
CA GLY A 241 0.97 -19.28 -0.90
C GLY A 241 2.03 -18.35 -0.33
N ASN A 242 3.10 -18.92 0.21
CA ASN A 242 4.23 -18.14 0.71
C ASN A 242 5.29 -17.98 -0.39
N ALA A 243 5.68 -16.73 -0.71
CA ALA A 243 6.73 -16.44 -1.70
C ALA A 243 8.06 -17.15 -1.37
N ALA A 244 8.40 -17.30 -0.08
CA ALA A 244 9.59 -17.99 0.38
C ALA A 244 9.58 -19.51 0.12
N GLU A 245 8.42 -20.09 -0.23
CA GLU A 245 8.28 -21.50 -0.60
C GLU A 245 8.06 -21.64 -2.11
N VAL A 246 7.19 -20.80 -2.69
CA VAL A 246 6.83 -20.86 -4.11
C VAL A 246 8.02 -20.53 -5.01
N PHE A 247 8.83 -19.52 -4.68
CA PHE A 247 9.96 -19.12 -5.52
C PHE A 247 11.05 -20.22 -5.57
N PRO A 248 11.48 -20.80 -4.42
CA PRO A 248 12.38 -21.95 -4.44
C PRO A 248 11.80 -23.18 -5.14
N GLU A 249 10.50 -23.45 -4.98
CA GLU A 249 9.85 -24.58 -5.66
C GLU A 249 9.86 -24.39 -7.18
N LEU A 250 9.51 -23.19 -7.69
CA LEU A 250 9.64 -22.86 -9.11
C LEU A 250 11.06 -23.09 -9.63
N LEU A 251 12.08 -22.64 -8.88
CA LEU A 251 13.48 -22.86 -9.24
C LEU A 251 13.84 -24.36 -9.25
N ARG A 252 13.35 -25.15 -8.30
CA ARG A 252 13.55 -26.60 -8.25
C ARG A 252 12.96 -27.27 -9.49
N ARG A 253 11.70 -26.94 -9.83
CA ARG A 253 10.99 -27.44 -11.01
C ARG A 253 11.72 -27.10 -12.32
N MET A 254 12.16 -25.85 -12.46
CA MET A 254 12.97 -25.41 -13.60
C MET A 254 14.24 -26.24 -13.75
N LYS A 255 14.98 -26.48 -12.65
CA LYS A 255 16.21 -27.31 -12.67
C LYS A 255 15.94 -28.77 -12.97
N ALA A 256 14.77 -29.28 -12.60
CA ALA A 256 14.33 -30.65 -12.90
C ALA A 256 13.80 -30.81 -14.34
N GLY A 257 13.68 -29.71 -15.11
CA GLY A 257 13.12 -29.74 -16.46
C GLY A 257 11.61 -29.95 -16.50
N GLU A 258 10.92 -29.67 -15.38
CA GLU A 258 9.47 -29.72 -15.34
C GLU A 258 8.86 -28.62 -16.22
N PRO A 259 7.66 -28.82 -16.80
CA PRO A 259 7.02 -27.82 -17.65
C PRO A 259 6.73 -26.51 -16.89
N ILE A 260 7.38 -25.43 -17.31
CA ILE A 260 7.15 -24.05 -16.85
C ILE A 260 6.88 -23.19 -18.10
N PRO A 261 5.92 -22.27 -18.10
CA PRO A 261 5.72 -21.34 -19.22
C PRO A 261 7.03 -20.62 -19.57
N ASN A 262 7.40 -20.63 -20.86
CA ASN A 262 8.69 -20.13 -21.37
C ASN A 262 9.95 -20.79 -20.75
N GLY A 263 9.80 -21.91 -20.02
CA GLY A 263 10.85 -22.57 -19.25
C GLY A 263 11.30 -21.83 -18.00
N ARG A 264 10.85 -20.57 -17.80
CA ARG A 264 11.16 -19.70 -16.66
C ARG A 264 10.26 -18.46 -16.66
N PRO A 265 10.10 -17.75 -15.53
CA PRO A 265 9.61 -16.37 -15.55
C PRO A 265 10.49 -15.49 -16.44
N ASP A 266 9.87 -14.57 -17.17
CA ASP A 266 10.62 -13.60 -17.97
C ASP A 266 11.18 -12.49 -17.07
N ILE A 267 10.37 -11.97 -16.14
CA ILE A 267 10.81 -10.99 -15.12
C ILE A 267 10.48 -11.54 -13.73
N VAL A 268 11.38 -11.31 -12.77
CA VAL A 268 11.18 -11.65 -11.35
C VAL A 268 11.44 -10.42 -10.49
N THR A 269 10.53 -10.13 -9.56
CA THR A 269 10.68 -9.08 -8.54
C THR A 269 9.97 -9.51 -7.24
N ASP A 270 9.96 -8.64 -6.23
CA ASP A 270 9.21 -8.84 -4.99
C ASP A 270 8.69 -7.50 -4.43
N GLN A 271 7.51 -7.52 -3.81
CA GLN A 271 6.96 -6.38 -3.08
C GLN A 271 6.25 -6.82 -1.79
N THR A 272 6.71 -7.91 -1.17
CA THR A 272 6.34 -8.22 0.22
C THR A 272 6.82 -7.10 1.14
N SER A 273 6.21 -6.97 2.34
CA SER A 273 6.59 -5.91 3.28
C SER A 273 7.89 -6.23 4.04
N ALA A 274 8.92 -6.68 3.33
CA ALA A 274 10.21 -7.09 3.88
C ALA A 274 10.96 -5.97 4.64
N HIS A 275 10.53 -4.71 4.49
CA HIS A 275 11.06 -3.57 5.25
C HIS A 275 10.72 -3.63 6.75
N ASP A 276 9.65 -4.34 7.14
CA ASP A 276 9.24 -4.58 8.53
C ASP A 276 9.15 -6.08 8.80
N PRO A 277 10.24 -6.73 9.24
CA PRO A 277 10.27 -8.18 9.48
C PRO A 277 9.33 -8.68 10.58
N LEU A 278 8.75 -7.79 11.40
CA LEU A 278 7.87 -8.17 12.49
C LEU A 278 6.38 -8.13 12.11
N HIS A 279 6.00 -7.22 11.22
CA HIS A 279 4.59 -6.99 10.85
C HIS A 279 4.31 -7.10 9.34
N GLY A 280 5.31 -7.46 8.55
CA GLY A 280 5.25 -7.51 7.10
C GLY A 280 4.63 -8.77 6.49
#